data_AF-A0A7C7AH53-F1
#
_entry.id   AF-A0A7C7AH53-F1
#
_cell.length_a   1.000
_cell.length_b   1.000
_cell.length_c   1.000
_cell.angle_alpha   90.00
_cell.angle_beta   90.00
_cell.angle_gamma   90.00
#
_symmetry.space_group_name_H-M   'P 1'
#
loop_
_entity.id
_entity.type
_entity.pdbx_description
1 polymer ?
#
loop_
_entity_poly.entity_id
_entity_poly.type
_entity_poly.pdbx_seq_one_letter_code
_entity_poly.pdbx_strand_id
1 'polypeptide(L)'
;MIRSVLNELHKQIIYDLTEKEFLKNTGISEEKMLSYLINNKFLKNLSNFINKESITCQNVLDMCADILNSRQDEPPEGWMAYAFQYVLNKSFPDAVTIKLNPIYEVPVIIYLQILRSVTKFSQVNGFGSVPKFEFLTDDEIRDLPNKKEYRTFLDVFDKNYVYELMMLDGEVNGYNTLSHVSLVHYVAVHVARQIKRAGLEVNLGLVSGSAAGHDIGKYGCKGLEKRRVAYLHYYYTDQWFLKYNMPGIGLIAANHSTWDLELENLSLESLLLIYADFRVRNKKTDKGEEMHIFSLTDSFEIILKKLDNVDEAKEKRYIRVYSKLKDFEEFLVSKGVNTDLSSLQPKLIKPVDYALIDGYEVVKNFKYKAFEHNIPLMSKLNNEVIFTDMIEAARSETDWKNIRAYLNILEEYSIYLSQKEKLFALSFLYELLVHREGDIRKQAAILMGKIIVHYDLEYTKEIPEDVKIKQTEENAGLSLWDKFLGLFLDPGYKVTDKQKEWIGYSLRVFVDSVINSPKNLSKKEYLEVFLKHLQDDITDETAKFNSLNSLLSIPADLYREDQLIFVLRFSVRFIREPSYSIRLMAAQFLLKAVKQIKVKGQC
;
A
#
# COMPACT_ATOMS: atom_id res chain seq x y z
N MET A 1 36.97 30.77 3.83
CA MET A 1 35.80 29.87 3.76
C MET A 1 35.25 29.80 2.34
N ILE A 2 34.73 30.90 1.77
CA ILE A 2 34.13 30.96 0.41
C ILE A 2 35.03 30.40 -0.70
N ARG A 3 36.34 30.73 -0.70
CA ARG A 3 37.29 30.24 -1.73
C ARG A 3 37.55 28.72 -1.66
N SER A 4 37.43 28.11 -0.47
CA SER A 4 37.57 26.64 -0.32
C SER A 4 36.33 25.94 -0.87
N VAL A 5 35.15 26.41 -0.47
CA VAL A 5 33.85 25.93 -0.93
C VAL A 5 33.74 26.01 -2.46
N LEU A 6 34.18 27.13 -3.06
CA LEU A 6 34.26 27.31 -4.51
C LEU A 6 35.08 26.22 -5.19
N ASN A 7 36.31 26.01 -4.71
CA ASN A 7 37.22 25.06 -5.33
C ASN A 7 36.76 23.61 -5.18
N GLU A 8 36.17 23.27 -4.03
CA GLU A 8 35.66 21.92 -3.77
C GLU A 8 34.41 21.64 -4.59
N LEU A 9 33.45 22.56 -4.63
CA LEU A 9 32.25 22.43 -5.46
C LEU A 9 32.61 22.37 -6.95
N HIS A 10 33.55 23.20 -7.41
CA HIS A 10 34.01 23.16 -8.80
C HIS A 10 34.64 21.81 -9.16
N LYS A 11 35.49 21.26 -8.27
CA LYS A 11 36.07 19.92 -8.46
C LYS A 11 35.02 18.82 -8.49
N GLN A 12 34.01 18.90 -7.62
CA GLN A 12 32.91 17.93 -7.60
C GLN A 12 32.12 17.97 -8.90
N ILE A 13 31.75 19.16 -9.37
CA ILE A 13 31.06 19.35 -10.66
C ILE A 13 31.91 18.79 -11.82
N ILE A 14 33.22 19.08 -11.86
CA ILE A 14 34.10 18.51 -12.88
C ILE A 14 34.07 16.99 -12.82
N TYR A 15 34.33 16.41 -11.64
CA TYR A 15 34.36 14.96 -11.45
C TYR A 15 33.07 14.30 -11.97
N ASP A 16 31.92 14.78 -11.52
CA ASP A 16 30.61 14.23 -11.85
C ASP A 16 30.26 14.35 -13.34
N LEU A 17 30.64 15.45 -14.01
CA LEU A 17 30.37 15.64 -15.44
C LEU A 17 31.42 15.00 -16.36
N THR A 18 32.56 14.57 -15.82
CA THR A 18 33.60 13.82 -16.57
C THR A 18 33.58 12.32 -16.33
N GLU A 19 32.63 11.81 -15.55
CA GLU A 19 32.48 10.36 -15.38
C GLU A 19 32.21 9.66 -16.73
N LYS A 20 32.87 8.52 -16.94
CA LYS A 20 32.85 7.80 -18.23
C LYS A 20 31.43 7.44 -18.67
N GLU A 21 30.57 7.04 -17.74
CA GLU A 21 29.18 6.69 -18.02
C GLU A 21 28.37 7.92 -18.44
N PHE A 22 28.54 9.05 -17.75
CA PHE A 22 27.88 10.31 -18.08
C PHE A 22 28.30 10.85 -19.45
N LEU A 23 29.60 10.85 -19.76
CA LEU A 23 30.11 11.27 -21.06
C LEU A 23 29.59 10.39 -22.20
N LYS A 24 29.51 9.07 -21.97
CA LYS A 24 28.93 8.12 -22.93
C LYS A 24 27.44 8.39 -23.16
N ASN A 25 26.68 8.67 -22.11
CA ASN A 25 25.24 8.94 -22.20
C ASN A 25 24.94 10.27 -22.91
N THR A 26 25.78 11.28 -22.73
CA THR A 26 25.61 12.61 -23.37
C THR A 26 26.24 12.72 -24.75
N GLY A 27 27.13 11.79 -25.12
CA GLY A 27 27.89 11.83 -26.38
C GLY A 27 28.90 12.99 -26.45
N ILE A 28 29.33 13.52 -25.30
CA ILE A 28 30.27 14.64 -25.21
C ILE A 28 31.66 14.11 -24.88
N SER A 29 32.70 14.60 -25.58
CA SER A 29 34.08 14.27 -25.22
C SER A 29 34.48 14.96 -23.92
N GLU A 30 35.35 14.32 -23.14
CA GLU A 30 35.88 14.88 -21.89
C GLU A 30 36.49 16.27 -22.10
N GLU A 31 37.29 16.45 -23.15
CA GLU A 31 37.88 17.74 -23.52
C GLU A 31 36.83 18.85 -23.73
N LYS A 32 35.75 18.51 -24.44
CA LYS A 32 34.66 19.47 -24.70
C LYS A 32 33.90 19.80 -23.42
N MET A 33 33.65 18.81 -22.56
CA MET A 33 33.03 19.06 -21.25
C MET A 33 33.90 19.96 -20.37
N LEU A 34 35.20 19.70 -20.29
CA LEU A 34 36.15 20.52 -19.54
C LEU A 34 36.22 21.96 -20.08
N SER A 35 36.11 22.16 -21.39
CA SER A 35 36.07 23.50 -21.99
C SER A 35 34.88 24.34 -21.50
N TYR A 36 33.75 23.70 -21.17
CA TYR A 36 32.58 24.38 -20.59
C TYR A 36 32.78 24.70 -19.11
N LEU A 37 33.47 23.84 -18.35
CA LEU A 37 33.60 23.95 -16.90
C LEU A 37 34.81 24.77 -16.43
N ILE A 38 35.84 24.93 -17.27
CA ILE A 38 37.08 25.68 -16.94
C ILE A 38 37.04 27.12 -17.47
N ASN A 39 36.06 27.48 -18.30
CA ASN A 39 36.02 28.82 -18.85
C ASN A 39 35.76 29.90 -17.76
N ASN A 40 36.29 31.10 -18.02
CA ASN A 40 36.20 32.22 -17.08
C ASN A 40 34.74 32.63 -16.77
N LYS A 41 33.81 32.39 -17.70
CA LYS A 41 32.40 32.77 -17.55
C LYS A 41 31.71 31.89 -16.52
N PHE A 42 31.85 30.56 -16.63
CA PHE A 42 31.34 29.60 -15.68
C PHE A 42 31.95 29.79 -14.29
N LEU A 43 33.28 29.98 -14.19
CA LEU A 43 33.94 30.25 -12.90
C LEU A 43 33.42 31.51 -12.22
N LYS A 44 33.17 32.58 -12.99
CA LYS A 44 32.56 33.81 -12.46
C LYS A 44 31.13 33.57 -12.00
N ASN A 45 30.33 32.84 -12.78
CA ASN A 45 28.95 32.50 -12.43
C ASN A 45 28.88 31.62 -11.16
N LEU A 46 29.76 30.63 -11.05
CA LEU A 46 29.89 29.77 -9.87
C LEU A 46 30.30 30.58 -8.63
N SER A 47 31.23 31.54 -8.79
CA SER A 47 31.60 32.45 -7.70
C SER A 47 30.43 33.34 -7.26
N ASN A 48 29.62 33.81 -8.20
CA ASN A 48 28.41 34.59 -7.88
C ASN A 48 27.34 33.72 -7.20
N PHE A 49 27.18 32.48 -7.65
CA PHE A 49 26.26 31.51 -7.07
C PHE A 49 26.54 31.27 -5.58
N ILE A 50 27.81 31.08 -5.22
CA ILE A 50 28.19 30.83 -3.83
C ILE A 50 27.85 32.01 -2.90
N ASN A 51 27.84 33.23 -3.42
CA ASN A 51 27.49 34.43 -2.66
C ASN A 51 25.97 34.57 -2.42
N LYS A 52 25.09 33.82 -3.10
CA LYS A 52 23.63 33.94 -2.96
C LYS A 52 23.06 33.24 -1.71
N GLU A 53 23.87 32.50 -0.94
CA GLU A 53 23.55 31.76 0.30
C GLU A 53 22.38 30.74 0.24
N SER A 54 21.63 30.70 -0.87
CA SER A 54 20.45 29.86 -1.09
C SER A 54 20.57 29.06 -2.38
N ILE A 55 20.27 27.77 -2.30
CA ILE A 55 20.35 26.84 -3.42
C ILE A 55 18.94 26.63 -3.96
N THR A 56 18.69 27.23 -5.11
CA THR A 56 17.45 27.11 -5.88
C THR A 56 17.77 26.54 -7.26
N CYS A 57 16.84 25.81 -7.87
CA CYS A 57 16.88 25.37 -9.25
C CYS A 57 17.21 26.54 -10.18
N GLN A 58 16.60 27.72 -9.97
CA GLN A 58 16.87 28.91 -10.78
C GLN A 58 18.30 29.42 -10.62
N ASN A 59 18.83 29.47 -9.40
CA ASN A 59 20.21 29.92 -9.18
C ASN A 59 21.23 28.99 -9.84
N VAL A 60 20.99 27.67 -9.83
CA VAL A 60 21.82 26.69 -10.54
C VAL A 60 21.66 26.82 -12.05
N LEU A 61 20.45 27.09 -12.54
CA LEU A 61 20.19 27.29 -13.95
C LEU A 61 20.92 28.53 -14.48
N ASP A 62 20.80 29.67 -13.78
CA ASP A 62 21.54 30.90 -14.10
C ASP A 62 23.05 30.66 -14.15
N MET A 63 23.56 29.82 -13.25
CA MET A 63 24.98 29.51 -13.16
C MET A 63 25.49 28.77 -14.42
N CYS A 64 24.67 27.87 -14.98
CA CYS A 64 25.05 27.02 -16.11
C CYS A 64 24.39 27.40 -17.45
N ALA A 65 23.57 28.46 -17.50
CA ALA A 65 22.80 28.87 -18.68
C ALA A 65 23.65 28.98 -19.96
N ASP A 66 24.89 29.45 -19.85
CA ASP A 66 25.81 29.55 -20.98
C ASP A 66 26.17 28.19 -21.59
N ILE A 67 26.26 27.15 -20.77
CA ILE A 67 26.54 25.78 -21.22
C ILE A 67 25.34 25.27 -22.03
N LEU A 68 24.12 25.48 -21.52
CA LEU A 68 22.89 25.07 -22.17
C LEU A 68 22.70 25.80 -23.52
N ASN A 69 22.79 27.13 -23.49
CA ASN A 69 22.60 28.01 -24.65
C ASN A 69 23.71 27.88 -25.70
N SER A 70 24.91 27.39 -25.33
CA SER A 70 25.96 27.09 -26.31
C SER A 70 25.63 25.89 -27.21
N ARG A 71 24.66 25.06 -26.80
CA ARG A 71 24.29 23.84 -27.52
C ARG A 71 23.03 24.01 -28.33
N GLN A 72 22.02 24.64 -27.77
CA GLN A 72 20.71 24.87 -28.39
C GLN A 72 20.14 26.18 -27.87
N ASP A 73 19.32 26.84 -28.69
CA ASP A 73 18.52 27.97 -28.23
C ASP A 73 17.52 27.52 -27.16
N GLU A 74 17.11 28.44 -26.29
CA GLU A 74 16.19 28.13 -25.21
C GLU A 74 14.85 27.60 -25.75
N PRO A 75 14.28 26.51 -25.18
CA PRO A 75 12.97 26.03 -25.58
C PRO A 75 11.89 27.11 -25.37
N PRO A 76 10.79 27.10 -26.14
CA PRO A 76 9.70 28.07 -26.00
C PRO A 76 9.13 28.21 -24.58
N GLU A 77 9.15 27.12 -23.82
CA GLU A 77 8.67 27.05 -22.44
C GLU A 77 9.69 27.59 -21.41
N GLY A 78 10.94 27.82 -21.82
CA GLY A 78 12.06 28.13 -20.94
C GLY A 78 12.72 26.88 -20.35
N TRP A 79 14.01 26.97 -20.01
CA TRP A 79 14.78 25.80 -19.55
C TRP A 79 14.22 25.15 -18.27
N MET A 80 13.71 25.94 -17.33
CA MET A 80 13.17 25.44 -16.05
C MET A 80 11.92 24.58 -16.25
N ALA A 81 10.92 25.12 -16.96
CA ALA A 81 9.68 24.41 -17.22
C ALA A 81 9.92 23.16 -18.09
N TYR A 82 10.83 23.27 -19.08
CA TYR A 82 11.21 22.15 -19.90
C TYR A 82 11.91 21.05 -19.08
N ALA A 83 12.85 21.41 -18.19
CA ALA A 83 13.53 20.45 -17.32
C ALA A 83 12.55 19.72 -16.39
N PHE A 84 11.58 20.45 -15.80
CA PHE A 84 10.52 19.86 -15.00
C PHE A 84 9.70 18.82 -15.78
N GLN A 85 9.24 19.17 -16.99
CA GLN A 85 8.48 18.26 -17.84
C GLN A 85 9.31 17.06 -18.31
N TYR A 86 10.60 17.26 -18.59
CA TYR A 86 11.53 16.19 -18.95
C TYR A 86 11.72 15.18 -17.82
N VAL A 87 11.87 15.64 -16.58
CA VAL A 87 11.99 14.75 -15.41
C VAL A 87 10.65 14.07 -15.11
N LEU A 88 9.54 14.82 -15.16
CA LEU A 88 8.19 14.29 -14.98
C LEU A 88 7.93 13.09 -15.92
N ASN A 89 8.37 13.19 -17.17
CA ASN A 89 8.23 12.14 -18.18
C ASN A 89 8.89 10.80 -17.80
N LYS A 90 9.94 10.80 -16.96
CA LYS A 90 10.62 9.56 -16.53
C LYS A 90 9.71 8.71 -15.63
N SER A 91 8.95 9.37 -14.75
CA SER A 91 8.04 8.70 -13.81
C SER A 91 6.61 8.59 -14.36
N PHE A 92 6.06 9.70 -14.88
CA PHE A 92 4.68 9.85 -15.30
C PHE A 92 4.59 10.48 -16.70
N PRO A 93 4.90 9.71 -17.77
CA PRO A 93 4.85 10.23 -19.14
C PRO A 93 3.47 10.78 -19.53
N ASP A 94 2.39 10.19 -19.02
CA ASP A 94 1.02 10.62 -19.33
C ASP A 94 0.62 11.95 -18.67
N ALA A 95 1.39 12.43 -17.69
CA ALA A 95 1.16 13.70 -17.00
C ALA A 95 1.87 14.89 -17.67
N VAL A 96 2.72 14.63 -18.66
CA VAL A 96 3.51 15.64 -19.38
C VAL A 96 2.59 16.47 -20.28
N THR A 97 2.71 17.80 -20.19
CA THR A 97 1.81 18.72 -20.92
C THR A 97 2.41 19.30 -22.19
N ILE A 98 3.68 19.01 -22.47
CA ILE A 98 4.41 19.53 -23.64
C ILE A 98 4.98 18.40 -24.49
N LYS A 99 5.29 18.68 -25.75
CA LYS A 99 6.00 17.73 -26.60
C LYS A 99 7.51 17.86 -26.36
N LEU A 100 8.09 16.88 -25.68
CA LEU A 100 9.54 16.83 -25.47
C LEU A 100 10.27 16.58 -26.80
N ASN A 101 11.27 17.40 -27.09
CA ASN A 101 12.10 17.32 -28.28
C ASN A 101 13.50 16.80 -27.91
N PRO A 102 13.98 15.71 -28.55
CA PRO A 102 15.31 15.15 -28.28
C PRO A 102 16.47 16.16 -28.36
N ILE A 103 16.35 17.25 -29.12
CA ILE A 103 17.40 18.27 -29.23
C ILE A 103 17.76 18.91 -27.87
N TYR A 104 16.79 19.03 -26.95
CA TYR A 104 16.98 19.66 -25.64
C TYR A 104 17.38 18.66 -24.54
N GLU A 105 17.41 17.36 -24.82
CA GLU A 105 17.68 16.32 -23.82
C GLU A 105 19.08 16.45 -23.21
N VAL A 106 20.12 16.58 -24.04
CA VAL A 106 21.50 16.69 -23.55
C VAL A 106 21.73 17.95 -22.69
N PRO A 107 21.33 19.16 -23.12
CA PRO A 107 21.38 20.35 -22.25
C PRO A 107 20.71 20.17 -20.88
N VAL A 108 19.52 19.54 -20.86
CA VAL A 108 18.79 19.30 -19.61
C VAL A 108 19.49 18.28 -18.72
N ILE A 109 20.04 17.20 -19.29
CA ILE A 109 20.82 16.21 -18.53
C ILE A 109 22.05 16.87 -17.87
N ILE A 110 22.73 17.76 -18.57
CA ILE A 110 23.85 18.54 -18.01
C ILE A 110 23.36 19.39 -16.83
N TYR A 111 22.27 20.13 -17.01
CA TYR A 111 21.69 20.93 -15.94
C TYR A 111 21.32 20.10 -14.71
N LEU A 112 20.62 18.98 -14.90
CA LEU A 112 20.21 18.08 -13.82
C LEU A 112 21.43 17.49 -13.08
N GLN A 113 22.49 17.13 -13.81
CA GLN A 113 23.71 16.64 -13.19
C GLN A 113 24.40 17.72 -12.35
N ILE A 114 24.48 18.95 -12.85
CA ILE A 114 25.02 20.08 -12.08
C ILE A 114 24.15 20.34 -10.84
N LEU A 115 22.82 20.37 -10.97
CA LEU A 115 21.88 20.53 -9.86
C LEU A 115 22.10 19.46 -8.79
N ARG A 116 22.25 18.20 -9.20
CA ARG A 116 22.56 17.06 -8.34
C ARG A 116 23.91 17.22 -7.63
N SER A 117 24.96 17.62 -8.34
CA SER A 117 26.28 17.86 -7.74
C SER A 117 26.21 18.96 -6.68
N VAL A 118 25.52 20.06 -6.97
CA VAL A 118 25.34 21.18 -6.02
C VAL A 118 24.55 20.76 -4.79
N THR A 119 23.43 20.05 -4.96
CA THR A 119 22.58 19.60 -3.84
C THR A 119 23.28 18.55 -2.99
N LYS A 120 23.95 17.56 -3.58
CA LYS A 120 24.76 16.58 -2.83
C LYS A 120 25.89 17.26 -2.06
N PHE A 121 26.60 18.19 -2.68
CA PHE A 121 27.65 18.96 -2.01
C PHE A 121 27.11 19.75 -0.81
N SER A 122 25.95 20.39 -0.99
CA SER A 122 25.24 21.13 0.06
C SER A 122 24.87 20.25 1.25
N GLN A 123 24.27 19.07 0.99
CA GLN A 123 23.85 18.13 2.02
C GLN A 123 25.01 17.60 2.88
N VAL A 124 26.20 17.44 2.28
CA VAL A 124 27.41 16.95 2.97
C VAL A 124 28.13 18.06 3.72
N ASN A 125 28.26 19.24 3.12
CA ASN A 125 29.11 20.31 3.65
C ASN A 125 28.34 21.39 4.43
N GLY A 126 27.00 21.30 4.50
CA GLY A 126 26.15 22.29 5.17
C GLY A 126 26.11 23.64 4.46
N PHE A 127 26.45 23.68 3.17
CA PHE A 127 26.42 24.89 2.36
C PHE A 127 25.04 25.09 1.74
N GLY A 128 24.28 26.11 2.17
CA GLY A 128 22.87 26.29 1.79
C GLY A 128 21.98 25.20 2.41
N SER A 129 20.82 25.56 2.95
CA SER A 129 19.92 24.56 3.53
C SER A 129 19.07 23.94 2.42
N VAL A 130 19.32 22.67 2.09
CA VAL A 130 18.47 21.88 1.19
C VAL A 130 17.93 20.64 1.90
N PRO A 131 16.70 20.19 1.56
CA PRO A 131 16.16 18.94 2.07
C PRO A 131 17.10 17.75 1.80
N LYS A 132 17.18 16.79 2.72
CA LYS A 132 18.00 15.58 2.58
C LYS A 132 17.23 14.34 2.98
N PHE A 133 17.56 13.22 2.34
CA PHE A 133 17.07 11.89 2.72
C PHE A 133 18.18 11.13 3.45
N GLU A 134 17.87 10.57 4.62
CA GLU A 134 18.81 9.75 5.38
C GLU A 134 18.59 8.26 5.06
N PHE A 135 18.84 7.88 3.80
CA PHE A 135 18.69 6.50 3.33
C PHE A 135 19.55 5.52 4.15
N LEU A 136 19.26 4.23 3.99
CA LEU A 136 19.91 3.19 4.78
C LEU A 136 21.40 3.07 4.42
N THR A 137 22.22 2.77 5.42
CA THR A 137 23.63 2.45 5.21
C THR A 137 23.78 1.08 4.53
N ASP A 138 24.94 0.80 3.94
CA ASP A 138 25.20 -0.52 3.34
C ASP A 138 25.04 -1.67 4.36
N ASP A 139 25.35 -1.42 5.63
CA ASP A 139 25.19 -2.39 6.71
C ASP A 139 23.71 -2.65 6.98
N GLU A 140 22.90 -1.58 7.05
CA GLU A 140 21.44 -1.67 7.21
C GLU A 140 20.80 -2.39 6.01
N ILE A 141 21.26 -2.11 4.78
CA ILE A 141 20.80 -2.79 3.55
C ILE A 141 21.18 -4.28 3.58
N ARG A 142 22.38 -4.63 4.07
CA ARG A 142 22.81 -6.04 4.19
C ARG A 142 22.00 -6.82 5.23
N ASP A 143 21.29 -6.16 6.12
CA ASP A 143 20.44 -6.80 7.13
C ASP A 143 18.97 -6.87 6.72
N LEU A 144 18.58 -6.36 5.54
CA LEU A 144 17.19 -6.43 5.09
C LEU A 144 16.79 -7.86 4.66
N PRO A 145 15.56 -8.31 4.98
CA PRO A 145 15.00 -9.56 4.49
C PRO A 145 14.91 -9.59 2.95
N ASN A 146 14.42 -8.50 2.34
CA ASN A 146 14.36 -8.33 0.88
C ASN A 146 15.18 -7.09 0.45
N LYS A 147 16.45 -7.31 0.11
CA LYS A 147 17.37 -6.25 -0.34
C LYS A 147 17.08 -5.78 -1.76
N LYS A 148 16.50 -6.66 -2.59
CA LYS A 148 16.32 -6.42 -4.03
C LYS A 148 15.39 -5.25 -4.25
N GLU A 149 14.23 -5.28 -3.59
CA GLU A 149 13.21 -4.24 -3.70
C GLU A 149 13.72 -2.86 -3.27
N TYR A 150 14.38 -2.76 -2.11
CA TYR A 150 14.93 -1.48 -1.64
C TYR A 150 16.09 -0.97 -2.51
N ARG A 151 16.94 -1.86 -3.05
CA ARG A 151 17.99 -1.45 -4.00
C ARG A 151 17.40 -0.96 -5.32
N THR A 152 16.35 -1.61 -5.82
CA THR A 152 15.61 -1.13 -6.98
C THR A 152 15.01 0.25 -6.70
N PHE A 153 14.48 0.48 -5.50
CA PHE A 153 13.98 1.80 -5.11
C PHE A 153 15.06 2.87 -5.20
N LEU A 154 16.22 2.66 -4.57
CA LEU A 154 17.33 3.62 -4.61
C LEU A 154 17.80 3.91 -6.05
N ASP A 155 17.93 2.86 -6.87
CA ASP A 155 18.34 2.96 -8.27
C ASP A 155 17.34 3.77 -9.10
N VAL A 156 16.04 3.46 -8.98
CA VAL A 156 14.96 4.14 -9.71
C VAL A 156 14.80 5.58 -9.22
N PHE A 157 14.89 5.82 -7.91
CA PHE A 157 14.80 7.16 -7.31
C PHE A 157 15.89 8.09 -7.86
N ASP A 158 17.13 7.59 -7.96
CA ASP A 158 18.24 8.35 -8.54
C ASP A 158 18.12 8.48 -10.07
N LYS A 159 17.90 7.39 -10.81
CA LYS A 159 17.85 7.41 -12.29
C LYS A 159 16.69 8.21 -12.86
N ASN A 160 15.54 8.24 -12.18
CA ASN A 160 14.38 9.01 -12.61
C ASN A 160 14.39 10.45 -12.07
N TYR A 161 15.48 10.88 -11.44
CA TYR A 161 15.63 12.24 -10.89
C TYR A 161 14.49 12.61 -9.95
N VAL A 162 14.06 11.70 -9.07
CA VAL A 162 12.88 11.92 -8.20
C VAL A 162 13.10 13.06 -7.22
N TYR A 163 14.31 13.21 -6.68
CA TYR A 163 14.66 14.35 -5.84
C TYR A 163 14.54 15.67 -6.62
N GLU A 164 15.16 15.72 -7.80
CA GLU A 164 15.16 16.91 -8.64
C GLU A 164 13.76 17.24 -9.18
N LEU A 165 12.90 16.23 -9.42
CA LEU A 165 11.49 16.41 -9.75
C LEU A 165 10.78 17.24 -8.68
N MET A 166 10.89 16.82 -7.42
CA MET A 166 10.24 17.49 -6.29
C MET A 166 10.85 18.87 -6.03
N MET A 167 12.15 19.05 -6.31
CA MET A 167 12.82 20.34 -6.19
C MET A 167 12.34 21.33 -7.25
N LEU A 168 12.29 20.90 -8.52
CA LEU A 168 11.80 21.70 -9.65
C LEU A 168 10.32 22.06 -9.49
N ASP A 169 9.51 21.12 -9.00
CA ASP A 169 8.09 21.35 -8.71
C ASP A 169 7.86 22.51 -7.74
N GLY A 170 8.73 22.67 -6.74
CA GLY A 170 8.63 23.75 -5.78
C GLY A 170 8.82 25.14 -6.39
N GLU A 171 9.66 25.25 -7.42
CA GLU A 171 9.88 26.53 -8.12
C GLU A 171 8.91 26.74 -9.29
N VAL A 172 8.49 25.67 -9.96
CA VAL A 172 7.57 25.76 -11.11
C VAL A 172 6.11 25.92 -10.65
N ASN A 173 5.69 25.16 -9.64
CA ASN A 173 4.28 25.12 -9.20
C ASN A 173 4.07 25.63 -7.76
N GLY A 174 5.13 25.96 -7.01
CA GLY A 174 5.03 26.51 -5.66
C GLY A 174 4.73 25.49 -4.56
N TYR A 175 4.89 24.19 -4.82
CA TYR A 175 4.63 23.13 -3.85
C TYR A 175 5.87 22.79 -3.01
N ASN A 176 5.70 22.60 -1.70
CA ASN A 176 6.81 22.24 -0.80
C ASN A 176 6.92 20.73 -0.54
N THR A 177 6.56 19.90 -1.53
CA THR A 177 6.53 18.44 -1.46
C THR A 177 7.88 17.85 -1.04
N LEU A 178 9.00 18.33 -1.59
CA LEU A 178 10.33 17.82 -1.22
C LEU A 178 10.62 17.99 0.28
N SER A 179 10.33 19.17 0.83
CA SER A 179 10.52 19.46 2.25
C SER A 179 9.60 18.61 3.13
N HIS A 180 8.35 18.38 2.71
CA HIS A 180 7.43 17.50 3.41
C HIS A 180 7.95 16.05 3.43
N VAL A 181 8.19 15.48 2.26
CA VAL A 181 8.57 14.06 2.09
C VAL A 181 9.90 13.75 2.77
N SER A 182 10.88 14.66 2.69
CA SER A 182 12.17 14.49 3.39
C SER A 182 12.04 14.49 4.92
N LEU A 183 11.19 15.35 5.49
CA LEU A 183 10.97 15.37 6.94
C LEU A 183 10.15 14.16 7.40
N VAL A 184 9.16 13.72 6.63
CA VAL A 184 8.41 12.49 6.91
C VAL A 184 9.36 11.29 6.88
N HIS A 185 10.22 11.20 5.86
CA HIS A 185 11.27 10.19 5.77
C HIS A 185 12.20 10.21 6.97
N TYR A 186 12.70 11.38 7.36
CA TYR A 186 13.55 11.54 8.53
C TYR A 186 12.87 11.01 9.80
N VAL A 187 11.65 11.46 10.10
CA VAL A 187 10.90 11.01 11.30
C VAL A 187 10.70 9.50 11.28
N ALA A 188 10.24 8.94 10.15
CA ALA A 188 9.95 7.51 10.03
C ALA A 188 11.22 6.67 10.22
N VAL A 189 12.30 6.99 9.52
CA VAL A 189 13.56 6.24 9.59
C VAL A 189 14.27 6.42 10.93
N HIS A 190 14.26 7.63 11.50
CA HIS A 190 14.84 7.92 12.82
C HIS A 190 14.19 7.08 13.92
N VAL A 191 12.85 7.00 13.90
CA VAL A 191 12.08 6.19 14.86
C VAL A 191 12.29 4.70 14.58
N ALA A 192 12.26 4.26 13.32
CA ALA A 192 12.45 2.85 12.95
C ALA A 192 13.83 2.31 13.35
N ARG A 193 14.90 3.10 13.20
CA ARG A 193 16.25 2.74 13.66
C ARG A 193 16.29 2.51 15.17
N GLN A 194 15.58 3.32 15.95
CA GLN A 194 15.49 3.15 17.41
C GLN A 194 14.68 1.90 17.78
N ILE A 195 13.56 1.66 17.11
CA ILE A 195 12.74 0.43 17.27
C ILE A 195 13.60 -0.81 17.04
N LYS A 196 14.37 -0.83 15.96
CA LYS A 196 15.28 -1.95 15.65
C LYS A 196 16.34 -2.14 16.74
N ARG A 197 16.93 -1.05 17.25
CA ARG A 197 17.88 -1.09 18.37
C ARG A 197 17.24 -1.53 19.68
N ALA A 198 15.94 -1.28 19.88
CA ALA A 198 15.16 -1.76 21.00
C ALA A 198 14.75 -3.25 20.87
N GLY A 199 15.16 -3.92 19.80
CA GLY A 199 14.94 -5.36 19.58
C GLY A 199 13.57 -5.72 19.01
N LEU A 200 12.82 -4.75 18.48
CA LEU A 200 11.55 -5.02 17.79
C LEU A 200 11.77 -5.28 16.30
N GLU A 201 10.96 -6.18 15.73
CA GLU A 201 10.98 -6.47 14.30
C GLU A 201 10.44 -5.27 13.50
N VAL A 202 11.27 -4.72 12.62
CA VAL A 202 10.90 -3.65 11.69
C VAL A 202 11.72 -3.74 10.42
N ASN A 203 11.06 -3.66 9.26
CA ASN A 203 11.73 -3.65 7.98
C ASN A 203 12.12 -2.21 7.58
N LEU A 204 13.37 -1.83 7.86
CA LEU A 204 13.90 -0.51 7.54
C LEU A 204 13.80 -0.15 6.05
N GLY A 205 13.90 -1.14 5.15
CA GLY A 205 13.84 -0.93 3.70
C GLY A 205 12.45 -0.51 3.26
N LEU A 206 11.42 -1.19 3.80
CA LEU A 206 10.03 -0.80 3.57
C LEU A 206 9.73 0.59 4.14
N VAL A 207 10.16 0.89 5.38
CA VAL A 207 9.96 2.22 6.00
C VAL A 207 10.63 3.32 5.18
N SER A 208 11.91 3.14 4.82
CA SER A 208 12.69 4.16 4.13
C SER A 208 12.18 4.39 2.70
N GLY A 209 11.87 3.31 1.96
CA GLY A 209 11.34 3.42 0.60
C GLY A 209 9.94 4.01 0.57
N SER A 210 9.06 3.58 1.48
CA SER A 210 7.67 4.05 1.49
C SER A 210 7.59 5.50 1.92
N ALA A 211 8.33 5.91 2.95
CA ALA A 211 8.33 7.29 3.40
C ALA A 211 8.92 8.26 2.36
N ALA A 212 9.96 7.87 1.61
CA ALA A 212 10.53 8.70 0.56
C ALA A 212 9.66 8.75 -0.71
N GLY A 213 8.78 7.77 -0.94
CA GLY A 213 7.96 7.66 -2.14
C GLY A 213 6.45 7.84 -1.95
N HIS A 214 5.94 8.01 -0.73
CA HIS A 214 4.50 8.00 -0.44
C HIS A 214 3.68 9.01 -1.28
N ASP A 215 4.29 10.16 -1.57
CA ASP A 215 3.67 11.27 -2.29
C ASP A 215 4.06 11.36 -3.78
N ILE A 216 4.82 10.39 -4.31
CA ILE A 216 5.27 10.41 -5.71
C ILE A 216 4.10 10.45 -6.69
N GLY A 217 2.96 9.87 -6.35
CA GLY A 217 1.77 9.85 -7.18
C GLY A 217 1.11 11.21 -7.39
N LYS A 218 1.46 12.26 -6.62
CA LYS A 218 0.97 13.63 -6.85
C LYS A 218 1.32 14.12 -8.25
N TYR A 219 2.47 13.68 -8.75
CA TYR A 219 2.99 13.99 -10.09
C TYR A 219 2.28 13.21 -11.21
N GLY A 220 1.51 12.17 -10.90
CA GLY A 220 0.73 11.42 -11.89
C GLY A 220 -0.61 12.07 -12.24
N CYS A 221 -1.14 12.96 -11.38
CA CYS A 221 -2.45 13.57 -11.56
C CYS A 221 -2.47 14.60 -12.70
N LYS A 222 -3.35 14.41 -13.69
CA LYS A 222 -3.42 15.22 -14.92
C LYS A 222 -4.71 16.04 -15.06
N GLY A 223 -4.61 17.17 -15.76
CA GLY A 223 -5.77 18.00 -16.10
C GLY A 223 -6.69 18.32 -14.91
N LEU A 224 -7.94 17.84 -14.97
CA LEU A 224 -8.95 18.04 -13.92
C LEU A 224 -8.67 17.27 -12.63
N GLU A 225 -7.91 16.17 -12.69
CA GLU A 225 -7.50 15.36 -11.53
C GLU A 225 -6.63 16.15 -10.56
N LYS A 226 -5.95 17.20 -11.03
CA LYS A 226 -5.17 18.12 -10.17
C LYS A 226 -6.02 18.75 -9.06
N ARG A 227 -7.36 18.79 -9.21
CA ARG A 227 -8.30 19.24 -8.18
C ARG A 227 -8.61 18.18 -7.12
N ARG A 228 -8.28 16.91 -7.40
CA ARG A 228 -8.55 15.73 -6.56
C ARG A 228 -7.27 14.98 -6.16
N VAL A 229 -6.11 15.64 -6.21
CA VAL A 229 -4.80 15.05 -5.87
C VAL A 229 -4.82 14.33 -4.51
N ALA A 230 -5.50 14.92 -3.51
CA ALA A 230 -5.61 14.34 -2.17
C ALA A 230 -6.19 12.90 -2.15
N TYR A 231 -6.93 12.51 -3.18
CA TYR A 231 -7.55 11.20 -3.31
C TYR A 231 -6.86 10.33 -4.36
N LEU A 232 -6.51 10.92 -5.51
CA LEU A 232 -5.98 10.18 -6.66
C LEU A 232 -4.48 9.88 -6.59
N HIS A 233 -3.70 10.61 -5.78
CA HIS A 233 -2.26 10.36 -5.71
C HIS A 233 -1.93 8.94 -5.23
N TYR A 234 -2.75 8.34 -4.35
CA TYR A 234 -2.54 6.97 -3.89
C TYR A 234 -2.49 5.98 -5.06
N TYR A 235 -3.39 6.15 -6.05
CA TYR A 235 -3.42 5.33 -7.26
C TYR A 235 -2.10 5.42 -8.02
N TYR A 236 -1.66 6.64 -8.32
CA TYR A 236 -0.43 6.84 -9.06
C TYR A 236 0.82 6.43 -8.28
N THR A 237 0.81 6.56 -6.95
CA THR A 237 1.88 6.05 -6.08
C THR A 237 1.97 4.53 -6.23
N ASP A 238 0.85 3.81 -6.08
CA ASP A 238 0.81 2.35 -6.23
C ASP A 238 1.28 1.91 -7.63
N GLN A 239 0.75 2.53 -8.69
CA GLN A 239 1.14 2.22 -10.08
C GLN A 239 2.64 2.47 -10.33
N TRP A 240 3.22 3.51 -9.75
CA TRP A 240 4.64 3.79 -9.89
C TRP A 240 5.50 2.68 -9.26
N PHE A 241 5.14 2.22 -8.08
CA PHE A 241 5.85 1.10 -7.42
C PHE A 241 5.66 -0.23 -8.14
N LEU A 242 4.45 -0.53 -8.63
CA LEU A 242 4.17 -1.73 -9.42
C LEU A 242 4.96 -1.76 -10.74
N LYS A 243 5.04 -0.62 -11.45
CA LYS A 243 5.82 -0.47 -12.69
C LYS A 243 7.28 -0.91 -12.53
N TYR A 244 7.86 -0.70 -11.36
CA TYR A 244 9.26 -1.04 -11.07
C TYR A 244 9.42 -2.28 -10.19
N ASN A 245 8.36 -3.10 -10.04
CA ASN A 245 8.36 -4.35 -9.27
C ASN A 245 8.78 -4.16 -7.80
N MET A 246 8.16 -3.17 -7.15
CA MET A 246 8.33 -2.85 -5.73
C MET A 246 6.99 -2.89 -4.96
N PRO A 247 6.23 -4.00 -5.02
CA PRO A 247 4.88 -4.07 -4.46
C PRO A 247 4.81 -3.95 -2.94
N GLY A 248 5.84 -4.39 -2.20
CA GLY A 248 5.88 -4.28 -0.74
C GLY A 248 6.06 -2.84 -0.28
N ILE A 249 6.95 -2.09 -0.92
CA ILE A 249 7.10 -0.65 -0.65
C ILE A 249 5.82 0.09 -1.08
N GLY A 250 5.28 -0.23 -2.26
CA GLY A 250 4.06 0.36 -2.80
C GLY A 250 2.84 0.16 -1.89
N LEU A 251 2.67 -1.04 -1.33
CA LEU A 251 1.59 -1.36 -0.39
C LEU A 251 1.59 -0.40 0.81
N ILE A 252 2.74 -0.14 1.41
CA ILE A 252 2.86 0.80 2.54
C ILE A 252 2.68 2.24 2.08
N ALA A 253 3.34 2.61 0.97
CA ALA A 253 3.34 3.96 0.42
C ALA A 253 1.95 4.43 -0.04
N ALA A 254 1.12 3.55 -0.61
CA ALA A 254 -0.22 3.89 -1.09
C ALA A 254 -1.31 3.81 0.00
N ASN A 255 -1.02 3.17 1.14
CA ASN A 255 -2.01 2.94 2.21
C ASN A 255 -1.70 3.69 3.52
N HIS A 256 -1.19 4.92 3.41
CA HIS A 256 -0.94 5.80 4.57
C HIS A 256 -2.07 6.83 4.81
N SER A 257 -3.20 6.71 4.10
CA SER A 257 -4.34 7.61 4.27
C SER A 257 -5.04 7.42 5.62
N THR A 258 -5.32 8.49 6.34
CA THR A 258 -6.08 8.43 7.61
C THR A 258 -7.55 8.02 7.43
N TRP A 259 -8.03 7.88 6.19
CA TRP A 259 -9.44 7.70 5.85
C TRP A 259 -9.94 6.25 5.87
N ASP A 260 -9.08 5.28 5.58
CA ASP A 260 -9.48 3.90 5.22
C ASP A 260 -8.92 2.82 6.15
N LEU A 261 -8.32 3.20 7.28
CA LEU A 261 -7.47 2.29 8.05
C LEU A 261 -8.15 1.79 9.33
N GLU A 262 -8.33 0.47 9.41
CA GLU A 262 -8.39 -0.22 10.69
C GLU A 262 -6.97 -0.24 11.26
N LEU A 263 -6.62 0.82 11.99
CA LEU A 263 -5.26 1.01 12.54
C LEU A 263 -4.77 -0.16 13.40
N GLU A 264 -5.69 -1.00 13.89
CA GLU A 264 -5.45 -2.21 14.68
C GLU A 264 -4.83 -3.35 13.84
N ASN A 265 -5.02 -3.31 12.51
CA ASN A 265 -4.60 -4.32 11.55
C ASN A 265 -3.48 -3.85 10.62
N LEU A 266 -2.75 -2.81 11.03
CA LEU A 266 -1.64 -2.26 10.26
C LEU A 266 -0.30 -2.86 10.65
N SER A 267 0.58 -2.99 9.65
CA SER A 267 1.98 -3.28 9.91
C SER A 267 2.65 -2.13 10.64
N LEU A 268 3.76 -2.43 11.31
CA LEU A 268 4.56 -1.43 12.00
C LEU A 268 5.08 -0.36 11.04
N GLU A 269 5.43 -0.74 9.82
CA GLU A 269 5.89 0.16 8.76
C GLU A 269 4.80 1.14 8.32
N SER A 270 3.55 0.67 8.16
CA SER A 270 2.40 1.54 7.89
C SER A 270 2.15 2.51 9.04
N LEU A 271 2.14 2.03 10.30
CA LEU A 271 1.95 2.87 11.47
C LEU A 271 3.04 3.95 11.57
N LEU A 272 4.29 3.61 11.26
CA LEU A 272 5.41 4.56 11.25
C LEU A 272 5.26 5.63 10.18
N LEU A 273 4.86 5.25 8.96
CA LEU A 273 4.64 6.22 7.88
C LEU A 273 3.50 7.18 8.24
N ILE A 274 2.36 6.66 8.71
CA ILE A 274 1.23 7.49 9.12
C ILE A 274 1.61 8.39 10.28
N TYR A 275 2.30 7.85 11.29
CA TYR A 275 2.78 8.62 12.44
C TYR A 275 3.72 9.75 12.01
N ALA A 276 4.64 9.48 11.10
CA ALA A 276 5.58 10.46 10.57
C ALA A 276 4.88 11.54 9.72
N ASP A 277 4.05 11.13 8.76
CA ASP A 277 3.25 12.04 7.95
C ASP A 277 2.37 12.93 8.83
N PHE A 278 1.72 12.35 9.85
CA PHE A 278 0.87 13.09 10.76
C PHE A 278 1.59 14.25 11.46
N ARG A 279 2.88 14.08 11.74
CA ARG A 279 3.72 15.05 12.48
C ARG A 279 4.32 16.16 11.64
N VAL A 280 4.33 16.04 10.31
CA VAL A 280 4.96 17.03 9.43
C VAL A 280 3.90 17.97 8.86
N ARG A 281 3.95 19.25 9.22
CA ARG A 281 2.95 20.26 8.81
C ARG A 281 3.62 21.58 8.45
N ASN A 282 2.91 22.41 7.67
CA ASN A 282 3.32 23.79 7.41
C ASN A 282 3.23 24.64 8.69
N LYS A 283 4.27 25.41 8.94
CA LYS A 283 4.37 26.47 9.94
C LYS A 283 4.51 27.80 9.22
N LYS A 284 3.71 28.80 9.61
CA LYS A 284 3.90 30.17 9.14
C LYS A 284 5.13 30.79 9.81
N THR A 285 6.07 31.27 9.02
CA THR A 285 7.27 31.99 9.43
C THR A 285 7.30 33.37 8.76
N ASP A 286 8.22 34.24 9.18
CA ASP A 286 8.40 35.57 8.56
C ASP A 286 8.81 35.50 7.08
N LYS A 287 9.30 34.34 6.63
CA LYS A 287 9.74 34.07 5.25
C LYS A 287 8.70 33.34 4.40
N GLY A 288 7.55 32.93 4.98
CA GLY A 288 6.49 32.21 4.28
C GLY A 288 6.01 30.97 5.04
N GLU A 289 5.48 29.97 4.33
CA GLU A 289 5.15 28.68 4.93
C GLU A 289 6.33 27.72 4.82
N GLU A 290 6.83 27.23 5.96
CA GLU A 290 7.92 26.27 6.04
C GLU A 290 7.44 24.95 6.64
N MET A 291 7.90 23.83 6.11
CA MET A 291 7.57 22.52 6.68
C MET A 291 8.31 22.31 8.01
N HIS A 292 7.58 21.84 9.01
CA HIS A 292 8.10 21.65 10.37
C HIS A 292 7.62 20.33 10.96
N ILE A 293 8.46 19.72 11.80
CA ILE A 293 8.11 18.54 12.57
C ILE A 293 7.51 19.00 13.90
N PHE A 294 6.27 18.63 14.15
CA PHE A 294 5.54 18.94 15.37
C PHE A 294 5.48 17.73 16.30
N SER A 295 5.09 17.97 17.57
CA SER A 295 4.65 16.87 18.42
C SER A 295 3.34 16.27 17.87
N LEU A 296 3.01 15.05 18.26
CA LEU A 296 1.75 14.43 17.84
C LEU A 296 0.54 15.27 18.28
N THR A 297 0.59 15.81 19.51
CA THR A 297 -0.45 16.68 20.08
C THR A 297 -0.61 17.97 19.29
N ASP A 298 0.49 18.69 19.01
CA ASP A 298 0.44 19.96 18.27
C ASP A 298 -0.08 19.73 16.84
N SER A 299 0.33 18.63 16.22
CA SER A 299 -0.12 18.25 14.87
C SER A 299 -1.63 18.02 14.84
N PHE A 300 -2.17 17.36 15.86
CA PHE A 300 -3.60 17.14 16.00
C PHE A 300 -4.36 18.46 16.15
N GLU A 301 -3.87 19.39 16.98
CA GLU A 301 -4.47 20.73 17.11
C GLU A 301 -4.44 21.51 15.79
N ILE A 302 -3.33 21.45 15.04
CA ILE A 302 -3.21 22.10 13.73
C ILE A 302 -4.24 21.53 12.76
N ILE A 303 -4.43 20.21 12.76
CA ILE A 303 -5.41 19.55 11.89
C ILE A 303 -6.82 19.96 12.29
N LEU A 304 -7.18 19.91 13.58
CA LEU A 304 -8.49 20.34 14.07
C LEU A 304 -8.81 21.80 13.69
N LYS A 305 -7.86 22.72 13.85
CA LYS A 305 -8.04 24.14 13.47
C LYS A 305 -8.22 24.33 11.96
N LYS A 306 -7.70 23.42 11.12
CA LYS A 306 -7.93 23.43 9.66
C LYS A 306 -9.26 22.79 9.25
N LEU A 307 -9.96 22.15 10.18
CA LEU A 307 -11.24 21.47 9.94
C LEU A 307 -12.46 22.37 10.26
N ASP A 308 -12.27 23.68 10.46
CA ASP A 308 -13.40 24.62 10.57
C ASP A 308 -14.33 24.47 9.33
N ASN A 309 -15.60 24.07 9.57
CA ASN A 309 -16.66 23.67 8.60
C ASN A 309 -16.77 22.17 8.23
N VAL A 310 -16.46 21.26 9.13
CA VAL A 310 -16.51 19.81 8.88
C VAL A 310 -17.65 19.11 9.64
N ASP A 311 -18.24 18.10 8.99
CA ASP A 311 -19.23 17.17 9.55
C ASP A 311 -18.70 16.42 10.80
N GLU A 312 -19.53 16.27 11.82
CA GLU A 312 -19.24 15.60 13.11
C GLU A 312 -18.63 14.20 12.91
N ALA A 313 -19.03 13.50 11.84
CA ALA A 313 -18.49 12.19 11.49
C ALA A 313 -16.99 12.23 11.13
N LYS A 314 -16.52 13.29 10.47
CA LYS A 314 -15.11 13.45 10.08
C LYS A 314 -14.27 13.88 11.28
N GLU A 315 -14.78 14.73 12.18
CA GLU A 315 -14.12 15.07 13.43
C GLU A 315 -13.90 13.83 14.32
N LYS A 316 -14.97 13.05 14.58
CA LYS A 316 -14.88 11.78 15.34
C LYS A 316 -13.85 10.82 14.76
N ARG A 317 -13.71 10.78 13.43
CA ARG A 317 -12.71 9.94 12.74
C ARG A 317 -11.28 10.42 13.03
N TYR A 318 -11.00 11.71 12.91
CA TYR A 318 -9.68 12.25 13.23
C TYR A 318 -9.32 12.07 14.71
N ILE A 319 -10.29 12.22 15.62
CA ILE A 319 -10.12 11.90 17.04
C ILE A 319 -9.70 10.43 17.20
N ARG A 320 -10.41 9.49 16.56
CA ARG A 320 -10.07 8.05 16.61
C ARG A 320 -8.67 7.77 16.09
N VAL A 321 -8.28 8.36 14.96
CA VAL A 321 -6.93 8.20 14.37
C VAL A 321 -5.87 8.73 15.33
N TYR A 322 -6.06 9.94 15.86
CA TYR A 322 -5.15 10.54 16.82
C TYR A 322 -5.01 9.68 18.08
N SER A 323 -6.11 9.21 18.67
CA SER A 323 -6.05 8.36 19.87
C SER A 323 -5.23 7.09 19.65
N LYS A 324 -5.33 6.49 18.46
CA LYS A 324 -4.54 5.30 18.10
C LYS A 324 -3.06 5.62 17.86
N LEU A 325 -2.75 6.72 17.18
CA LEU A 325 -1.37 7.19 17.05
C LEU A 325 -0.77 7.54 18.41
N LYS A 326 -1.60 8.02 19.36
CA LYS A 326 -1.18 8.30 20.72
C LYS A 326 -0.87 7.02 21.49
N ASP A 327 -1.73 6.01 21.38
CA ASP A 327 -1.46 4.68 21.94
C ASP A 327 -0.17 4.08 21.37
N PHE A 328 0.09 4.29 20.07
CA PHE A 328 1.34 3.88 19.42
C PHE A 328 2.56 4.67 19.92
N GLU A 329 2.47 6.00 20.01
CA GLU A 329 3.55 6.86 20.56
C GLU A 329 3.89 6.47 22.00
N GLU A 330 2.88 6.19 22.83
CA GLU A 330 3.08 5.72 24.19
C GLU A 330 3.73 4.34 24.25
N PHE A 331 3.38 3.44 23.33
CA PHE A 331 4.05 2.15 23.17
C PHE A 331 5.52 2.34 22.80
N LEU A 332 5.84 3.22 21.85
CA LEU A 332 7.22 3.53 21.46
C LEU A 332 8.03 4.05 22.66
N VAL A 333 7.47 4.99 23.44
CA VAL A 333 8.10 5.50 24.65
C VAL A 333 8.31 4.39 25.69
N SER A 334 7.36 3.45 25.84
CA SER A 334 7.51 2.29 26.74
C SER A 334 8.66 1.36 26.34
N LYS A 335 9.05 1.37 25.07
CA LYS A 335 10.19 0.63 24.52
C LYS A 335 11.49 1.44 24.51
N GLY A 336 11.47 2.62 25.11
CA GLY A 336 12.63 3.51 25.20
C GLY A 336 12.85 4.38 23.96
N VAL A 337 11.99 4.29 22.95
CA VAL A 337 12.14 5.10 21.74
C VAL A 337 11.94 6.57 22.06
N ASN A 338 12.91 7.40 21.66
CA ASN A 338 12.86 8.84 21.81
C ASN A 338 12.03 9.44 20.67
N THR A 339 10.79 9.85 21.00
CA THR A 339 9.80 10.37 20.04
C THR A 339 9.96 11.87 19.77
N ASP A 340 10.67 12.59 20.64
CA ASP A 340 11.02 14.02 20.50
C ASP A 340 12.18 14.27 19.50
N LEU A 341 12.80 13.21 18.98
CA LEU A 341 13.87 13.22 17.96
C LEU A 341 15.20 13.86 18.43
N SER A 342 15.36 14.11 19.72
CA SER A 342 16.62 14.64 20.30
C SER A 342 17.75 13.61 20.37
N SER A 343 17.43 12.32 20.30
CA SER A 343 18.39 11.22 20.41
C SER A 343 18.14 10.14 19.37
N LEU A 344 19.23 9.59 18.83
CA LEU A 344 19.24 8.40 17.98
C LEU A 344 19.24 7.09 18.78
N GLN A 345 19.52 7.16 20.08
CA GLN A 345 19.59 5.97 20.95
C GLN A 345 18.33 5.83 21.79
N PRO A 346 17.73 4.63 21.83
CA PRO A 346 16.63 4.37 22.75
C PRO A 346 17.14 4.46 24.19
N LYS A 347 16.28 4.98 25.08
CA LYS A 347 16.50 5.03 26.51
C LYS A 347 16.37 3.63 27.11
N LEU A 348 17.19 3.32 28.11
CA LEU A 348 17.03 2.12 28.91
C LEU A 348 15.76 2.27 29.77
N ILE A 349 14.77 1.39 29.54
CA ILE A 349 13.52 1.36 30.31
C ILE A 349 13.61 0.25 31.36
N LYS A 350 13.16 0.55 32.58
CA LYS A 350 13.02 -0.46 33.63
C LYS A 350 11.80 -1.33 33.35
N PRO A 351 11.89 -2.66 33.51
CA PRO A 351 10.73 -3.52 33.37
C PRO A 351 9.65 -3.13 34.39
N VAL A 352 8.39 -3.18 33.96
CA VAL A 352 7.23 -2.91 34.80
C VAL A 352 7.01 -4.10 35.73
N ASP A 353 6.91 -3.85 37.03
CA ASP A 353 6.46 -4.85 37.99
C ASP A 353 4.92 -4.87 38.03
N TYR A 354 4.33 -5.88 37.37
CA TYR A 354 2.88 -6.03 37.28
C TYR A 354 2.19 -6.21 38.64
N ALA A 355 2.93 -6.53 39.72
CA ALA A 355 2.37 -6.59 41.06
C ALA A 355 2.15 -5.20 41.68
N LEU A 356 2.78 -4.16 41.13
CA LEU A 356 2.83 -2.81 41.70
C LEU A 356 2.06 -1.77 40.88
N ILE A 357 1.40 -2.17 39.79
CA ILE A 357 0.69 -1.24 38.89
C ILE A 357 -0.75 -0.98 39.32
N ASP A 358 -1.23 0.24 39.06
CA ASP A 358 -2.62 0.61 39.29
C ASP A 358 -3.56 0.22 38.13
N GLY A 359 -4.88 0.42 38.32
CA GLY A 359 -5.88 0.06 37.31
C GLY A 359 -5.74 0.78 35.96
N TYR A 360 -5.22 2.01 35.93
CA TYR A 360 -4.98 2.74 34.69
C TYR A 360 -3.72 2.21 33.98
N GLU A 361 -2.67 1.91 34.74
CA GLU A 361 -1.46 1.28 34.24
C GLU A 361 -1.72 -0.12 33.69
N VAL A 362 -2.67 -0.88 34.27
CA VAL A 362 -3.12 -2.16 33.73
C VAL A 362 -3.66 -1.99 32.30
N VAL A 363 -4.59 -1.04 32.10
CA VAL A 363 -5.17 -0.78 30.76
C VAL A 363 -4.09 -0.38 29.77
N LYS A 364 -3.14 0.47 30.18
CA LYS A 364 -2.03 0.91 29.33
C LYS A 364 -1.14 -0.26 28.92
N ASN A 365 -0.78 -1.12 29.86
CA ASN A 365 0.05 -2.30 29.60
C ASN A 365 -0.68 -3.34 28.73
N PHE A 366 -2.00 -3.45 28.81
CA PHE A 366 -2.78 -4.27 27.87
C PHE A 366 -2.65 -3.78 26.44
N LYS A 367 -2.73 -2.46 26.20
CA LYS A 367 -2.50 -1.87 24.88
C LYS A 367 -1.09 -2.18 24.37
N TYR A 368 -0.08 -2.08 25.24
CA TYR A 368 1.30 -2.40 24.88
C TYR A 368 1.47 -3.86 24.47
N LYS A 369 0.88 -4.80 25.23
CA LYS A 369 0.89 -6.22 24.87
C LYS A 369 0.22 -6.49 23.52
N ALA A 370 -0.86 -5.76 23.20
CA ALA A 370 -1.49 -5.87 21.89
C ALA A 370 -0.52 -5.47 20.76
N PHE A 371 0.23 -4.36 20.90
CA PHE A 371 1.28 -4.01 19.94
C PHE A 371 2.40 -5.06 19.88
N GLU A 372 2.86 -5.57 21.04
CA GLU A 372 3.91 -6.60 21.08
C GLU A 372 3.51 -7.90 20.36
N HIS A 373 2.23 -8.24 20.35
CA HIS A 373 1.72 -9.42 19.65
C HIS A 373 1.43 -9.13 18.17
N ASN A 374 0.85 -7.97 17.86
CA ASN A 374 0.47 -7.63 16.49
C ASN A 374 1.69 -7.36 15.60
N ILE A 375 2.76 -6.75 16.12
CA ILE A 375 3.94 -6.40 15.31
C ILE A 375 4.58 -7.65 14.66
N PRO A 376 4.97 -8.70 15.41
CA PRO A 376 5.52 -9.92 14.81
C PRO A 376 4.50 -10.65 13.94
N LEU A 377 3.21 -10.61 14.29
CA LEU A 377 2.17 -11.24 13.49
C LEU A 377 2.05 -10.60 12.11
N MET A 378 1.94 -9.27 12.05
CA MET A 378 1.89 -8.52 10.79
C MET A 378 3.17 -8.67 9.97
N SER A 379 4.33 -8.72 10.63
CA SER A 379 5.63 -9.00 10.00
C SER A 379 5.61 -10.34 9.25
N LYS A 380 5.02 -11.39 9.84
CA LYS A 380 4.85 -12.71 9.22
C LYS A 380 3.86 -12.70 8.07
N LEU A 381 2.74 -11.99 8.22
CA LEU A 381 1.67 -11.93 7.22
C LEU A 381 2.05 -11.15 5.97
N ASN A 382 2.94 -10.15 6.08
CA ASN A 382 3.38 -9.32 4.97
C ASN A 382 4.61 -9.87 4.21
N ASN A 383 5.09 -11.05 4.59
CA ASN A 383 6.22 -11.70 3.94
C ASN A 383 5.75 -13.02 3.34
N GLU A 384 5.65 -13.07 2.02
CA GLU A 384 5.12 -14.22 1.28
C GLU A 384 5.78 -15.56 1.67
N VAL A 385 7.10 -15.58 1.89
CA VAL A 385 7.83 -16.80 2.28
C VAL A 385 7.42 -17.23 3.68
N ILE A 386 7.41 -16.30 4.63
CA ILE A 386 7.05 -16.58 6.02
C ILE A 386 5.57 -16.94 6.15
N PHE A 387 4.70 -16.29 5.37
CA PHE A 387 3.28 -16.63 5.28
C PHE A 387 3.10 -18.05 4.75
N THR A 388 3.81 -18.42 3.68
CA THR A 388 3.76 -19.78 3.13
C THR A 388 4.22 -20.79 4.18
N ASP A 389 5.33 -20.53 4.87
CA ASP A 389 5.81 -21.39 5.96
C ASP A 389 4.78 -21.50 7.10
N MET A 390 4.09 -20.40 7.43
CA MET A 390 3.01 -20.40 8.42
C MET A 390 1.84 -21.29 7.98
N ILE A 391 1.43 -21.22 6.71
CA ILE A 391 0.37 -22.07 6.16
C ILE A 391 0.80 -23.55 6.15
N GLU A 392 2.03 -23.86 5.76
CA GLU A 392 2.55 -25.24 5.78
C GLU A 392 2.67 -25.81 7.19
N ALA A 393 3.06 -24.98 8.17
CA ALA A 393 3.03 -25.34 9.58
C ALA A 393 1.61 -25.61 10.05
N ALA A 394 0.64 -24.78 9.64
CA ALA A 394 -0.78 -24.97 9.96
C ALA A 394 -1.35 -26.25 9.33
N ARG A 395 -0.93 -26.64 8.12
CA ARG A 395 -1.30 -27.93 7.48
C ARG A 395 -0.82 -29.14 8.26
N SER A 396 0.34 -29.03 8.91
CA SER A 396 0.95 -30.11 9.68
C SER A 396 0.47 -30.16 11.13
N GLU A 397 -0.36 -29.21 11.56
CA GLU A 397 -0.86 -29.11 12.92
C GLU A 397 -1.96 -30.15 13.20
N THR A 398 -1.93 -30.72 14.41
CA THR A 398 -2.87 -31.76 14.85
C THR A 398 -3.73 -31.31 16.04
N ASP A 399 -3.28 -30.32 16.82
CA ASP A 399 -4.07 -29.74 17.89
C ASP A 399 -5.12 -28.79 17.31
N TRP A 400 -6.39 -29.13 17.55
CA TRP A 400 -7.53 -28.34 17.10
C TRP A 400 -7.52 -26.91 17.66
N LYS A 401 -6.92 -26.68 18.84
CA LYS A 401 -6.79 -25.34 19.43
C LYS A 401 -5.87 -24.46 18.60
N ASN A 402 -4.76 -25.02 18.14
CA ASN A 402 -3.80 -24.31 17.30
C ASN A 402 -4.37 -24.06 15.91
N ILE A 403 -5.08 -25.03 15.32
CA ILE A 403 -5.81 -24.82 14.05
C ILE A 403 -6.83 -23.68 14.18
N ARG A 404 -7.59 -23.62 15.29
CA ARG A 404 -8.50 -22.48 15.54
C ARG A 404 -7.75 -21.15 15.65
N ALA A 405 -6.57 -21.14 16.27
CA ALA A 405 -5.75 -19.93 16.32
C ALA A 405 -5.35 -19.46 14.91
N TYR A 406 -4.92 -20.36 14.03
CA TYR A 406 -4.65 -20.04 12.62
C TYR A 406 -5.89 -19.53 11.88
N LEU A 407 -7.05 -20.16 12.08
CA LEU A 407 -8.31 -19.71 11.48
C LEU A 407 -8.71 -18.32 11.95
N ASN A 408 -8.54 -18.00 13.24
CA ASN A 408 -8.82 -16.67 13.78
C ASN A 408 -7.88 -15.61 13.19
N ILE A 409 -6.58 -15.92 13.05
CA ILE A 409 -5.60 -15.04 12.40
C ILE A 409 -6.03 -14.76 10.95
N LEU A 410 -6.33 -15.81 10.17
CA LEU A 410 -6.77 -15.60 8.79
C LEU A 410 -8.12 -14.85 8.71
N GLU A 411 -9.03 -15.08 9.65
CA GLU A 411 -10.30 -14.37 9.71
C GLU A 411 -10.14 -12.87 9.96
N GLU A 412 -9.19 -12.49 10.83
CA GLU A 412 -8.90 -11.09 11.15
C GLU A 412 -8.10 -10.39 10.04
N TYR A 413 -7.12 -11.09 9.44
CA TYR A 413 -6.15 -10.44 8.55
C TYR A 413 -6.29 -10.76 7.05
N SER A 414 -7.21 -11.66 6.65
CA SER A 414 -7.35 -12.09 5.24
C SER A 414 -7.62 -10.98 4.24
N ILE A 415 -8.19 -9.85 4.67
CA ILE A 415 -8.44 -8.69 3.82
C ILE A 415 -7.13 -8.05 3.34
N TYR A 416 -6.08 -8.09 4.16
CA TYR A 416 -4.77 -7.48 3.91
C TYR A 416 -3.80 -8.39 3.17
N LEU A 417 -4.15 -9.66 2.97
CA LEU A 417 -3.34 -10.60 2.20
C LEU A 417 -3.32 -10.20 0.72
N SER A 418 -2.16 -10.38 0.09
CA SER A 418 -2.04 -10.30 -1.37
C SER A 418 -2.92 -11.37 -2.05
N GLN A 419 -3.22 -11.21 -3.34
CA GLN A 419 -3.98 -12.21 -4.09
C GLN A 419 -3.33 -13.59 -4.04
N LYS A 420 -2.00 -13.66 -4.12
CA LYS A 420 -1.26 -14.93 -4.04
C LYS A 420 -1.40 -15.60 -2.67
N GLU A 421 -1.29 -14.83 -1.59
CA GLU A 421 -1.49 -15.34 -0.22
C GLU A 421 -2.94 -15.78 0.02
N LYS A 422 -3.93 -15.05 -0.54
CA LYS A 422 -5.34 -15.47 -0.52
C LYS A 422 -5.54 -16.83 -1.21
N LEU A 423 -4.85 -17.12 -2.30
CA LEU A 423 -4.90 -18.44 -2.95
C LEU A 423 -4.34 -19.55 -2.06
N PHE A 424 -3.20 -19.33 -1.40
CA PHE A 424 -2.63 -20.30 -0.45
C PHE A 424 -3.57 -20.53 0.73
N ALA A 425 -4.16 -19.47 1.28
CA ALA A 425 -5.15 -19.56 2.35
C ALA A 425 -6.39 -20.35 1.89
N LEU A 426 -6.95 -20.07 0.71
CA LEU A 426 -8.10 -20.79 0.17
C LEU A 426 -7.84 -22.30 0.00
N SER A 427 -6.64 -22.68 -0.47
CA SER A 427 -6.24 -24.10 -0.56
C SER A 427 -6.24 -24.76 0.81
N PHE A 428 -5.60 -24.13 1.80
CA PHE A 428 -5.52 -24.64 3.16
C PHE A 428 -6.91 -24.76 3.81
N LEU A 429 -7.77 -23.76 3.65
CA LEU A 429 -9.13 -23.78 4.19
C LEU A 429 -9.98 -24.88 3.56
N TYR A 430 -9.82 -25.14 2.27
CA TYR A 430 -10.49 -26.25 1.60
C TYR A 430 -10.02 -27.60 2.15
N GLU A 431 -8.73 -27.77 2.43
CA GLU A 431 -8.19 -28.98 3.08
C GLU A 431 -8.78 -29.18 4.49
N LEU A 432 -9.05 -28.11 5.23
CA LEU A 432 -9.71 -28.19 6.54
C LEU A 432 -11.17 -28.65 6.48
N LEU A 433 -11.82 -28.69 5.32
CA LEU A 433 -13.18 -29.20 5.18
C LEU A 433 -13.29 -30.71 5.41
N VAL A 434 -12.16 -31.43 5.49
CA VAL A 434 -12.15 -32.85 5.91
C VAL A 434 -11.72 -33.04 7.37
N HIS A 435 -11.57 -31.95 8.13
CA HIS A 435 -11.20 -32.03 9.54
C HIS A 435 -12.30 -32.70 10.39
N ARG A 436 -11.93 -33.43 11.44
CA ARG A 436 -12.89 -34.18 12.29
C ARG A 436 -13.88 -33.26 13.02
N GLU A 437 -13.40 -32.11 13.49
CA GLU A 437 -14.19 -31.13 14.24
C GLU A 437 -15.08 -30.30 13.31
N GLY A 438 -16.39 -30.34 13.54
CA GLY A 438 -17.36 -29.69 12.65
C GLY A 438 -17.34 -28.16 12.70
N ASP A 439 -16.94 -27.57 13.83
CA ASP A 439 -16.79 -26.12 13.96
C ASP A 439 -15.61 -25.59 13.15
N ILE A 440 -14.49 -26.34 13.07
CA ILE A 440 -13.34 -26.00 12.22
C ILE A 440 -13.76 -25.99 10.74
N ARG A 441 -14.51 -27.01 10.29
CA ARG A 441 -15.05 -27.06 8.92
C ARG A 441 -15.96 -25.88 8.63
N LYS A 442 -16.84 -25.54 9.58
CA LYS A 442 -17.76 -24.39 9.47
C LYS A 442 -17.00 -23.08 9.36
N GLN A 443 -16.02 -22.84 10.25
CA GLN A 443 -15.23 -21.60 10.22
C GLN A 443 -14.41 -21.50 8.93
N ALA A 444 -13.82 -22.60 8.47
CA ALA A 444 -13.11 -22.64 7.19
C ALA A 444 -14.02 -22.26 6.01
N ALA A 445 -15.22 -22.84 5.92
CA ALA A 445 -16.19 -22.52 4.86
C ALA A 445 -16.66 -21.05 4.89
N ILE A 446 -16.86 -20.47 6.09
CA ILE A 446 -17.18 -19.04 6.23
C ILE A 446 -16.04 -18.20 5.69
N LEU A 447 -14.81 -18.51 6.12
CA LEU A 447 -13.63 -17.75 5.76
C LEU A 447 -13.30 -17.84 4.27
N MET A 448 -13.47 -19.02 3.65
CA MET A 448 -13.34 -19.18 2.20
C MET A 448 -14.26 -18.21 1.45
N GLY A 449 -15.54 -18.13 1.85
CA GLY A 449 -16.47 -17.21 1.20
C GLY A 449 -16.14 -15.74 1.44
N LYS A 450 -15.68 -15.38 2.65
CA LYS A 450 -15.16 -14.04 2.93
C LYS A 450 -13.98 -13.70 2.03
N ILE A 451 -13.01 -14.61 1.87
CA ILE A 451 -11.84 -14.37 1.02
C ILE A 451 -12.25 -14.21 -0.45
N ILE A 452 -13.17 -15.03 -0.96
CA ILE A 452 -13.64 -14.96 -2.35
C ILE A 452 -14.34 -13.64 -2.65
N VAL A 453 -15.27 -13.20 -1.79
CA VAL A 453 -15.97 -11.92 -1.96
C VAL A 453 -15.00 -10.74 -1.95
N HIS A 454 -13.92 -10.86 -1.18
CA HIS A 454 -12.87 -9.86 -1.06
C HIS A 454 -11.61 -10.19 -1.88
N TYR A 455 -11.70 -11.12 -2.84
CA TYR A 455 -10.54 -11.56 -3.58
C TYR A 455 -10.10 -10.47 -4.55
N ASP A 456 -11.09 -9.96 -5.29
CA ASP A 456 -10.96 -8.85 -6.22
C ASP A 456 -11.24 -7.50 -5.56
N LEU A 457 -11.36 -7.45 -4.21
CA LEU A 457 -11.77 -6.23 -3.50
C LEU A 457 -11.08 -5.05 -4.13
N GLU A 458 -11.90 -4.23 -4.78
CA GLU A 458 -11.48 -3.15 -5.66
C GLU A 458 -10.51 -2.28 -4.89
N TYR A 459 -9.47 -1.82 -5.58
CA TYR A 459 -8.60 -0.77 -5.11
C TYR A 459 -9.46 0.30 -4.43
N THR A 460 -9.44 0.35 -3.09
CA THR A 460 -10.45 1.09 -2.30
C THR A 460 -10.27 2.60 -2.41
N LYS A 461 -9.14 3.04 -2.98
CA LYS A 461 -8.87 4.44 -3.24
C LYS A 461 -9.53 4.85 -4.55
N GLU A 462 -9.75 6.15 -4.67
CA GLU A 462 -10.29 6.71 -5.90
C GLU A 462 -9.35 6.43 -7.08
N ILE A 463 -9.94 6.04 -8.21
CA ILE A 463 -9.24 5.78 -9.47
C ILE A 463 -9.58 6.92 -10.44
N PRO A 464 -8.65 7.37 -11.28
CA PRO A 464 -8.92 8.37 -12.31
C PRO A 464 -10.06 7.95 -13.25
N GLU A 465 -10.90 8.90 -13.68
CA GLU A 465 -12.10 8.62 -14.49
C GLU A 465 -11.77 8.02 -15.87
N ASP A 466 -10.59 8.35 -16.41
CA ASP A 466 -10.13 7.88 -17.71
C ASP A 466 -9.46 6.50 -17.64
N VAL A 467 -9.08 6.07 -16.43
CA VAL A 467 -8.70 4.68 -16.16
C VAL A 467 -9.98 3.87 -16.19
N LYS A 468 -10.30 3.36 -17.38
CA LYS A 468 -11.18 2.21 -17.49
C LYS A 468 -10.47 1.09 -16.74
N ILE A 469 -10.96 0.74 -15.55
CA ILE A 469 -10.64 -0.56 -14.96
C ILE A 469 -10.97 -1.54 -16.07
N LYS A 470 -9.91 -2.06 -16.65
CA LYS A 470 -9.99 -3.02 -17.73
C LYS A 470 -10.64 -4.22 -17.05
N GLN A 471 -11.97 -4.36 -17.18
CA GLN A 471 -12.71 -5.60 -16.90
C GLN A 471 -12.28 -6.66 -17.92
N THR A 472 -10.98 -6.83 -18.14
CA THR A 472 -10.38 -7.69 -19.15
C THR A 472 -9.58 -8.82 -18.54
N GLU A 473 -9.75 -9.06 -17.24
CA GLU A 473 -9.49 -10.37 -16.65
C GLU A 473 -10.82 -10.79 -16.02
N GLU A 474 -11.26 -12.03 -16.27
CA GLU A 474 -12.41 -12.62 -15.60
C GLU A 474 -12.38 -12.24 -14.12
N ASN A 475 -13.48 -11.76 -13.55
CA ASN A 475 -13.62 -11.48 -12.12
C ASN A 475 -13.05 -12.69 -11.35
N ALA A 476 -11.83 -12.55 -10.82
CA ALA A 476 -11.05 -13.69 -10.36
C ALA A 476 -11.68 -14.29 -9.10
N GLY A 477 -12.41 -13.49 -8.32
CA GLY A 477 -13.33 -13.91 -7.28
C GLY A 477 -14.45 -14.80 -7.82
N LEU A 478 -15.13 -14.42 -8.91
CA LEU A 478 -16.14 -15.25 -9.57
C LEU A 478 -15.53 -16.54 -10.16
N SER A 479 -14.32 -16.49 -10.71
CA SER A 479 -13.60 -17.66 -11.20
C SER A 479 -13.23 -18.62 -10.06
N LEU A 480 -12.78 -18.09 -8.92
CA LEU A 480 -12.52 -18.87 -7.71
C LEU A 480 -13.80 -19.44 -7.11
N TRP A 481 -14.88 -18.67 -7.12
CA TRP A 481 -16.20 -19.13 -6.71
C TRP A 481 -16.66 -20.33 -7.53
N ASP A 482 -16.58 -20.23 -8.86
CA ASP A 482 -16.90 -21.31 -9.79
C ASP A 482 -16.06 -22.56 -9.52
N LYS A 483 -14.74 -22.37 -9.41
CA LYS A 483 -13.78 -23.44 -9.11
C LYS A 483 -14.12 -24.17 -7.80
N PHE A 484 -14.30 -23.42 -6.70
CA PHE A 484 -14.54 -24.04 -5.40
C PHE A 484 -15.93 -24.67 -5.32
N LEU A 485 -16.97 -24.10 -5.92
CA LEU A 485 -18.27 -24.78 -6.04
C LEU A 485 -18.15 -26.16 -6.69
N GLY A 486 -17.39 -26.26 -7.79
CA GLY A 486 -17.10 -27.54 -8.42
C GLY A 486 -16.42 -28.52 -7.47
N LEU A 487 -15.42 -28.07 -6.70
CA LEU A 487 -14.74 -28.90 -5.71
C LEU A 487 -15.64 -29.34 -4.55
N PHE A 488 -16.60 -28.52 -4.12
CA PHE A 488 -17.56 -28.90 -3.07
C PHE A 488 -18.55 -29.97 -3.53
N LEU A 489 -18.99 -29.88 -4.79
CA LEU A 489 -20.00 -30.79 -5.37
C LEU A 489 -19.40 -32.07 -5.93
N ASP A 490 -18.18 -31.99 -6.47
CA ASP A 490 -17.38 -33.13 -6.92
C ASP A 490 -15.93 -33.02 -6.40
N PRO A 491 -15.68 -33.42 -5.13
CA PRO A 491 -14.34 -33.37 -4.54
C PRO A 491 -13.34 -34.37 -5.16
N GLY A 492 -13.77 -35.18 -6.14
CA GLY A 492 -12.96 -36.17 -6.83
C GLY A 492 -12.78 -37.50 -6.09
N TYR A 493 -12.04 -38.42 -6.72
CA TYR A 493 -11.89 -39.82 -6.27
C TYR A 493 -10.88 -40.01 -5.12
N LYS A 494 -10.11 -38.98 -4.77
CA LYS A 494 -9.05 -39.07 -3.74
C LYS A 494 -9.58 -38.89 -2.31
N VAL A 495 -10.84 -38.49 -2.14
CA VAL A 495 -11.50 -38.36 -0.84
C VAL A 495 -12.40 -39.57 -0.56
N THR A 496 -12.46 -39.98 0.70
CA THR A 496 -13.39 -41.03 1.15
C THR A 496 -14.84 -40.52 1.12
N ASP A 497 -15.82 -41.41 1.07
CA ASP A 497 -17.25 -41.01 1.04
C ASP A 497 -17.64 -40.19 2.27
N LYS A 498 -17.09 -40.53 3.45
CA LYS A 498 -17.28 -39.74 4.67
C LYS A 498 -16.73 -38.31 4.56
N GLN A 499 -15.60 -38.15 3.88
CA GLN A 499 -15.02 -36.83 3.64
C GLN A 499 -15.81 -36.04 2.60
N LYS A 500 -16.36 -36.70 1.57
CA LYS A 500 -17.31 -36.06 0.63
C LYS A 500 -18.53 -35.52 1.38
N GLU A 501 -19.08 -36.28 2.31
CA GLU A 501 -20.17 -35.81 3.17
C GLU A 501 -19.76 -34.56 3.97
N TRP A 502 -18.59 -34.57 4.62
CA TRP A 502 -18.10 -33.43 5.41
C TRP A 502 -17.88 -32.15 4.59
N ILE A 503 -17.31 -32.29 3.39
CA ILE A 503 -17.16 -31.19 2.43
C ILE A 503 -18.54 -30.69 2.01
N GLY A 504 -19.40 -31.60 1.55
CA GLY A 504 -20.75 -31.27 1.09
C GLY A 504 -21.58 -30.54 2.14
N TYR A 505 -21.59 -31.02 3.40
CA TYR A 505 -22.35 -30.37 4.48
C TYR A 505 -21.89 -28.93 4.76
N SER A 506 -20.65 -28.61 4.41
CA SER A 506 -20.08 -27.26 4.54
C SER A 506 -20.50 -26.32 3.40
N LEU A 507 -21.00 -26.84 2.27
CA LEU A 507 -21.39 -26.05 1.09
C LEU A 507 -22.42 -24.97 1.42
N ARG A 508 -23.44 -25.30 2.22
CA ARG A 508 -24.47 -24.33 2.60
C ARG A 508 -23.90 -23.11 3.33
N VAL A 509 -22.90 -23.35 4.18
CA VAL A 509 -22.22 -22.30 4.95
C VAL A 509 -21.36 -21.43 4.04
N PHE A 510 -20.68 -22.06 3.08
CA PHE A 510 -19.89 -21.37 2.06
C PHE A 510 -20.76 -20.51 1.12
N VAL A 511 -21.91 -21.05 0.67
CA VAL A 511 -22.88 -20.31 -0.15
C VAL A 511 -23.46 -19.14 0.62
N ASP A 512 -23.81 -19.33 1.89
CA ASP A 512 -24.30 -18.26 2.75
C ASP A 512 -23.27 -17.14 2.92
N SER A 513 -22.01 -17.48 3.19
CA SER A 513 -20.95 -16.48 3.42
C SER A 513 -20.63 -15.66 2.17
N VAL A 514 -20.79 -16.21 0.97
CA VAL A 514 -20.59 -15.48 -0.30
C VAL A 514 -21.83 -14.65 -0.69
N ILE A 515 -23.00 -15.27 -0.75
CA ILE A 515 -24.23 -14.63 -1.27
C ILE A 515 -24.75 -13.56 -0.31
N ASN A 516 -24.73 -13.85 1.00
CA ASN A 516 -25.30 -12.96 2.00
C ASN A 516 -24.29 -11.95 2.55
N SER A 517 -23.03 -11.98 2.11
CA SER A 517 -22.05 -10.96 2.50
C SER A 517 -22.56 -9.56 2.18
N PRO A 518 -22.47 -8.60 3.12
CA PRO A 518 -22.79 -7.19 2.85
C PRO A 518 -21.79 -6.54 1.88
N LYS A 519 -20.61 -7.14 1.72
CA LYS A 519 -19.53 -6.66 0.86
C LYS A 519 -19.60 -7.21 -0.56
N ASN A 520 -20.46 -8.19 -0.82
CA ASN A 520 -20.70 -8.69 -2.17
C ASN A 520 -21.64 -7.73 -2.90
N LEU A 521 -21.10 -6.93 -3.82
CA LEU A 521 -21.86 -6.00 -4.66
C LEU A 521 -22.49 -6.69 -5.89
N SER A 522 -21.92 -7.82 -6.33
CA SER A 522 -22.35 -8.58 -7.52
C SER A 522 -23.14 -9.85 -7.18
N LYS A 523 -23.99 -9.82 -6.14
CA LYS A 523 -24.73 -11.00 -5.64
C LYS A 523 -25.47 -11.79 -6.72
N LYS A 524 -26.00 -11.11 -7.73
CA LYS A 524 -26.73 -11.73 -8.85
C LYS A 524 -25.82 -12.57 -9.75
N GLU A 525 -24.61 -12.11 -10.03
CA GLU A 525 -23.62 -12.83 -10.84
C GLU A 525 -23.12 -14.08 -10.11
N TYR A 526 -22.84 -13.96 -8.81
CA TYR A 526 -22.47 -15.11 -7.96
C TYR A 526 -23.59 -16.15 -7.89
N LEU A 527 -24.85 -15.71 -7.80
CA LEU A 527 -26.02 -16.58 -7.85
C LEU A 527 -26.11 -17.31 -9.20
N GLU A 528 -25.91 -16.60 -10.31
CA GLU A 528 -25.91 -17.22 -11.65
C GLU A 528 -24.89 -18.34 -11.77
N VAL A 529 -23.65 -18.11 -11.31
CA VAL A 529 -22.60 -19.13 -11.30
C VAL A 529 -23.02 -20.33 -10.44
N PHE A 530 -23.56 -20.09 -9.24
CA PHE A 530 -24.06 -21.18 -8.39
C PHE A 530 -25.13 -22.04 -9.08
N LEU A 531 -26.09 -21.40 -9.76
CA LEU A 531 -27.16 -22.11 -10.47
C LEU A 531 -26.65 -22.91 -11.67
N LYS A 532 -25.54 -22.52 -12.31
CA LYS A 532 -24.92 -23.31 -13.39
C LYS A 532 -24.39 -24.66 -12.91
N HIS A 533 -24.00 -24.77 -11.63
CA HIS A 533 -23.59 -26.03 -11.01
C HIS A 533 -24.76 -26.95 -10.68
N LEU A 534 -25.99 -26.43 -10.66
CA LEU A 534 -27.20 -27.21 -10.41
C LEU A 534 -27.69 -27.88 -11.71
N GLN A 535 -26.90 -28.79 -12.27
CA GLN A 535 -27.25 -29.47 -13.51
C GLN A 535 -28.32 -30.57 -13.30
N ASP A 536 -28.99 -30.94 -14.39
CA ASP A 536 -30.05 -31.95 -14.39
C ASP A 536 -29.53 -33.38 -14.09
N ASP A 537 -28.22 -33.62 -14.24
CA ASP A 537 -27.59 -34.95 -14.17
C ASP A 537 -26.74 -35.19 -12.91
N ILE A 538 -26.95 -34.45 -11.81
CA ILE A 538 -26.24 -34.73 -10.56
C ILE A 538 -26.61 -36.14 -10.08
N THR A 539 -25.70 -37.10 -10.19
CA THR A 539 -25.95 -38.50 -9.80
C THR A 539 -25.65 -38.76 -8.34
N ASP A 540 -24.69 -38.04 -7.76
CA ASP A 540 -24.23 -38.22 -6.39
C ASP A 540 -25.26 -37.74 -5.36
N GLU A 541 -25.61 -38.61 -4.40
CA GLU A 541 -26.64 -38.32 -3.40
C GLU A 541 -26.24 -37.17 -2.46
N THR A 542 -24.96 -37.09 -2.11
CA THR A 542 -24.40 -36.04 -1.24
C THR A 542 -24.46 -34.69 -1.96
N ALA A 543 -24.08 -34.65 -3.24
CA ALA A 543 -24.15 -33.44 -4.06
C ALA A 543 -25.61 -32.95 -4.23
N LYS A 544 -26.57 -33.85 -4.49
CA LYS A 544 -28.00 -33.52 -4.56
C LYS A 544 -28.50 -32.90 -3.26
N PHE A 545 -28.24 -33.57 -2.12
CA PHE A 545 -28.66 -33.10 -0.80
C PHE A 545 -28.10 -31.71 -0.49
N ASN A 546 -26.79 -31.52 -0.69
CA ASN A 546 -26.12 -30.27 -0.33
C ASN A 546 -26.45 -29.12 -1.27
N SER A 547 -26.72 -29.40 -2.55
CA SER A 547 -27.28 -28.42 -3.49
C SER A 547 -28.62 -27.88 -3.00
N LEU A 548 -29.56 -28.78 -2.66
CA LEU A 548 -30.88 -28.39 -2.14
C LEU A 548 -30.80 -27.66 -0.81
N ASN A 549 -29.94 -28.13 0.11
CA ASN A 549 -29.73 -27.48 1.40
C ASN A 549 -29.17 -26.06 1.23
N SER A 550 -28.27 -25.85 0.26
CA SER A 550 -27.64 -24.54 0.02
C SER A 550 -28.60 -23.48 -0.51
N LEU A 551 -29.61 -23.88 -1.30
CA LEU A 551 -30.69 -23.00 -1.74
C LEU A 551 -31.46 -22.36 -0.58
N LEU A 552 -31.48 -23.01 0.60
CA LEU A 552 -32.11 -22.46 1.80
C LEU A 552 -31.40 -21.22 2.35
N SER A 553 -30.12 -21.01 2.02
CA SER A 553 -29.37 -19.81 2.43
C SER A 553 -29.61 -18.62 1.51
N ILE A 554 -30.11 -18.82 0.29
CA ILE A 554 -30.23 -17.74 -0.71
C ILE A 554 -31.57 -16.98 -0.54
N PRO A 555 -31.58 -15.64 -0.38
CA PRO A 555 -32.81 -14.85 -0.29
C PRO A 555 -33.68 -14.96 -1.55
N ALA A 556 -35.00 -15.12 -1.41
CA ALA A 556 -35.89 -15.34 -2.57
C ALA A 556 -36.00 -14.12 -3.50
N ASP A 557 -35.78 -12.92 -2.97
CA ASP A 557 -35.76 -11.66 -3.71
C ASP A 557 -34.52 -11.46 -4.58
N LEU A 558 -33.49 -12.29 -4.39
CA LEU A 558 -32.30 -12.25 -5.23
C LEU A 558 -32.50 -12.95 -6.58
N TYR A 559 -33.40 -13.94 -6.64
CA TYR A 559 -33.70 -14.66 -7.87
C TYR A 559 -34.47 -13.78 -8.85
N ARG A 560 -34.10 -13.87 -10.12
CA ARG A 560 -35.01 -13.51 -11.21
C ARG A 560 -36.12 -14.55 -11.34
N GLU A 561 -37.21 -14.18 -12.03
CA GLU A 561 -38.35 -15.08 -12.23
C GLU A 561 -37.97 -16.38 -12.93
N ASP A 562 -37.15 -16.31 -13.99
CA ASP A 562 -36.65 -17.48 -14.72
C ASP A 562 -35.82 -18.41 -13.83
N GLN A 563 -34.93 -17.81 -13.02
CA GLN A 563 -34.10 -18.54 -12.06
C GLN A 563 -34.94 -19.18 -10.95
N LEU A 564 -35.93 -18.47 -10.41
CA LEU A 564 -36.80 -19.00 -9.38
C LEU A 564 -37.62 -20.18 -9.91
N ILE A 565 -38.17 -20.07 -11.12
CA ILE A 565 -38.88 -21.17 -11.79
C ILE A 565 -37.95 -22.37 -11.99
N PHE A 566 -36.72 -22.15 -12.43
CA PHE A 566 -35.71 -23.19 -12.59
C PHE A 566 -35.47 -23.93 -11.25
N VAL A 567 -35.19 -23.20 -10.17
CA VAL A 567 -34.92 -23.80 -8.85
C VAL A 567 -36.15 -24.50 -8.25
N LEU A 568 -37.35 -23.97 -8.49
CA LEU A 568 -38.60 -24.65 -8.11
C LEU A 568 -38.74 -25.99 -8.84
N ARG A 569 -38.51 -26.01 -10.16
CA ARG A 569 -38.56 -27.24 -10.96
C ARG A 569 -37.49 -28.24 -10.50
N PHE A 570 -36.27 -27.77 -10.28
CA PHE A 570 -35.18 -28.56 -9.72
C PHE A 570 -35.59 -29.20 -8.39
N SER A 571 -36.14 -28.42 -7.45
CA SER A 571 -36.59 -28.93 -6.14
C SER A 571 -37.73 -29.93 -6.25
N VAL A 572 -38.72 -29.68 -7.12
CA VAL A 572 -39.87 -30.58 -7.32
C VAL A 572 -39.46 -31.97 -7.81
N ARG A 573 -38.45 -32.06 -8.68
CA ARG A 573 -37.95 -33.35 -9.19
C ARG A 573 -37.48 -34.26 -8.05
N PHE A 574 -36.87 -33.69 -7.02
CA PHE A 574 -36.32 -34.44 -5.89
C PHE A 574 -37.34 -34.77 -4.78
N ILE A 575 -38.61 -34.37 -4.91
CA ILE A 575 -39.68 -34.75 -3.96
C ILE A 575 -39.92 -36.28 -3.97
N ARG A 576 -39.60 -36.96 -5.07
CA ARG A 576 -39.83 -38.41 -5.23
C ARG A 576 -38.55 -39.25 -5.13
N GLU A 577 -37.42 -38.66 -4.75
CA GLU A 577 -36.18 -39.40 -4.54
C GLU A 577 -36.33 -40.45 -3.42
N PRO A 578 -35.68 -41.62 -3.51
CA PRO A 578 -35.70 -42.62 -2.44
C PRO A 578 -35.12 -42.11 -1.11
N SER A 579 -34.14 -41.19 -1.17
CA SER A 579 -33.50 -40.60 0.00
C SER A 579 -34.42 -39.64 0.76
N TYR A 580 -34.68 -39.93 2.03
CA TYR A 580 -35.53 -39.09 2.89
C TYR A 580 -34.94 -37.69 3.08
N SER A 581 -33.63 -37.59 3.29
CA SER A 581 -32.93 -36.31 3.53
C SER A 581 -33.05 -35.37 2.32
N ILE A 582 -32.92 -35.91 1.11
CA ILE A 582 -33.10 -35.15 -0.14
C ILE A 582 -34.55 -34.64 -0.26
N ARG A 583 -35.55 -35.53 -0.07
CA ARG A 583 -36.97 -35.13 -0.11
C ARG A 583 -37.28 -34.02 0.89
N LEU A 584 -36.70 -34.10 2.09
CA LEU A 584 -36.90 -33.11 3.14
C LEU A 584 -36.34 -31.74 2.74
N MET A 585 -35.12 -31.67 2.20
CA MET A 585 -34.53 -30.40 1.75
C MET A 585 -35.32 -29.78 0.59
N ALA A 586 -35.74 -30.60 -0.38
CA ALA A 586 -36.61 -30.16 -1.46
C ALA A 586 -37.92 -29.55 -0.93
N ALA A 587 -38.60 -30.24 -0.01
CA ALA A 587 -39.84 -29.75 0.60
C ALA A 587 -39.63 -28.46 1.41
N GLN A 588 -38.51 -28.36 2.15
CA GLN A 588 -38.17 -27.15 2.91
C GLN A 588 -37.96 -25.94 2.00
N PHE A 589 -37.28 -26.10 0.87
CA PHE A 589 -37.09 -25.00 -0.08
C PHE A 589 -38.44 -24.56 -0.68
N LEU A 590 -39.28 -25.51 -1.09
CA LEU A 590 -40.61 -25.20 -1.63
C LEU A 590 -41.49 -24.48 -0.60
N LEU A 591 -41.45 -24.90 0.66
CA LEU A 591 -42.16 -24.22 1.75
C LEU A 591 -41.65 -22.78 1.94
N LYS A 592 -40.33 -22.57 1.89
CA LYS A 592 -39.70 -21.25 1.96
C LYS A 592 -40.20 -20.36 0.80
N ALA A 593 -40.16 -20.87 -0.43
CA ALA A 593 -40.61 -20.14 -1.61
C ALA A 593 -42.09 -19.74 -1.51
N VAL A 594 -42.98 -20.67 -1.15
CA VAL A 594 -44.42 -20.39 -0.99
C VAL A 594 -44.69 -19.33 0.08
N LYS A 595 -44.02 -19.42 1.23
CA LYS A 595 -44.17 -18.43 2.31
C LYS A 595 -43.76 -17.03 1.87
N GLN A 596 -42.69 -16.90 1.09
CA GLN A 596 -42.16 -15.61 0.66
C GLN A 596 -42.95 -15.01 -0.51
N ILE A 597 -43.45 -15.84 -1.43
CA ILE A 597 -44.34 -15.40 -2.53
C ILE A 597 -45.69 -14.91 -1.99
N LYS A 598 -46.26 -15.60 -0.98
CA LYS A 598 -47.52 -15.18 -0.34
C LYS A 598 -47.45 -13.83 0.38
N VAL A 599 -46.26 -13.36 0.78
CA VAL A 599 -46.07 -12.07 1.47
C VAL A 599 -45.91 -10.90 0.48
N LYS A 600 -45.62 -11.17 -0.80
CA LYS A 600 -45.48 -10.14 -1.85
C LYS A 600 -46.68 -10.02 -2.80
N GLY A 601 -47.74 -10.81 -2.59
CA GLY A 601 -48.96 -10.72 -3.40
C GLY A 601 -49.79 -9.50 -3.05
N GLN A 602 -49.80 -8.50 -3.94
CA GLN A 602 -50.98 -7.65 -4.16
C GLN A 602 -52.14 -8.60 -4.51
N CYS A 603 -53.24 -8.50 -3.74
CA CYS A 603 -54.53 -9.00 -4.20
C CYS A 603 -55.03 -8.17 -5.38
#